data_AF-A0A2Z5JI45-F1
#
_entry.id   AF-A0A2Z5JI45-F1
#
_cell.length_a   1.000
_cell.length_b   1.000
_cell.length_c   1.000
_cell.angle_alpha   90.00
_cell.angle_beta   90.00
_cell.angle_gamma   90.00
#
_symmetry.space_group_name_H-M   'P 1'
#
loop_
_entity.id
_entity.type
_entity.pdbx_description
1 polymer ?
#
loop_
_entity_poly.entity_id
_entity_poly.type
_entity_poly.pdbx_seq_one_letter_code
_entity_poly.pdbx_strand_id
1 'polypeptide(L)' 'MDEETHHRNQQPAHRDADVVVCALCGTSADSESAPPTWICSVENGRHQYFCEECARTHIRAIESRLDSAWW' A
#
# COMPACT_ATOMS: atom_id res chain seq x y z
N MET A 1 38.85 -19.46 19.29
CA MET A 1 37.75 -19.19 20.23
C MET A 1 37.85 -17.71 20.56
N ASP A 2 37.00 -16.81 20.08
CA ASP A 2 35.62 -16.99 19.62
C ASP A 2 35.25 -15.89 18.60
N GLU A 3 34.59 -16.30 17.52
CA GLU A 3 33.91 -15.44 16.56
C GLU A 3 32.86 -14.60 17.30
N GLU A 4 33.10 -13.28 17.44
CA GLU A 4 32.05 -12.31 17.73
C GLU A 4 31.16 -12.18 16.49
N THR A 5 30.28 -13.18 16.43
CA THR A 5 29.17 -13.36 15.53
C THR A 5 28.37 -12.07 15.45
N HIS A 6 28.60 -11.33 14.36
CA HIS A 6 27.55 -10.56 13.71
C HIS A 6 26.33 -11.48 13.64
N HIS A 7 25.26 -11.21 14.38
CA HIS A 7 23.88 -11.63 14.14
C HIS A 7 23.10 -11.45 15.44
N ARG A 8 21.93 -10.78 15.33
CA ARG A 8 20.84 -10.70 16.32
C ARG A 8 20.74 -9.40 17.08
N ASN A 9 20.23 -8.39 16.38
CA ASN A 9 18.96 -7.85 16.85
C ASN A 9 18.13 -7.43 15.63
N GLN A 10 17.67 -8.44 14.88
CA GLN A 10 16.51 -8.29 14.02
C GLN A 10 15.37 -7.91 14.95
N GLN A 11 15.19 -6.62 15.19
CA GLN A 11 14.04 -6.11 15.90
C GLN A 11 12.83 -6.67 15.17
N PRO A 12 11.98 -7.48 15.83
CA PRO A 12 10.69 -7.77 15.24
C PRO A 12 10.04 -6.40 15.07
N ALA A 13 9.80 -6.02 13.82
CA ALA A 13 9.00 -4.86 13.48
C ALA A 13 7.78 -4.94 14.39
N HIS A 14 7.75 -4.02 15.34
CA HIS A 14 6.59 -3.69 16.12
C HIS A 14 5.52 -3.47 15.08
N ARG A 15 4.69 -4.50 14.90
CA ARG A 15 3.39 -4.40 14.26
C ARG A 15 2.56 -3.57 15.21
N ASP A 16 2.91 -2.29 15.34
CA ASP A 16 1.87 -1.28 15.38
C ASP A 16 0.99 -1.69 14.21
N ALA A 17 -0.24 -2.08 14.52
CA ALA A 17 -1.26 -2.26 13.52
C ALA A 17 -1.45 -0.87 12.92
N ASP A 18 -0.52 -0.48 12.04
CA ASP A 18 -0.48 0.81 11.38
C ASP A 18 -1.75 0.79 10.56
N VAL A 19 -2.74 1.48 11.10
CA VAL A 19 -4.08 1.52 10.56
C VAL A 19 -3.91 1.93 9.11
N VAL A 20 -4.22 1.03 8.19
CA VAL A 20 -3.97 1.28 6.78
C VAL A 20 -4.88 2.43 6.35
N VAL A 21 -4.29 3.56 5.98
CA VAL A 21 -5.02 4.74 5.53
C VAL A 21 -4.94 4.90 4.02
N CYS A 22 -6.05 5.32 3.42
CA CYS A 22 -6.10 5.65 2.01
C CYS A 22 -5.25 6.90 1.76
N ALA A 23 -4.25 6.79 0.89
CA ALA A 23 -3.37 7.91 0.54
C ALA A 23 -4.09 9.06 -0.19
N LEU A 24 -5.32 8.83 -0.66
CA LEU A 24 -6.14 9.82 -1.37
C LEU A 24 -7.07 10.62 -0.46
N CYS A 25 -7.94 9.91 0.27
CA CYS A 25 -9.00 10.51 1.07
C CYS A 25 -8.75 10.43 2.58
N GLY A 26 -7.73 9.69 3.01
CA GLY A 26 -7.41 9.48 4.42
C GLY A 26 -8.31 8.47 5.14
N THR A 27 -9.24 7.80 4.46
CA THR A 27 -10.07 6.74 5.05
C THR A 27 -9.18 5.66 5.67
N SER A 28 -9.43 5.31 6.94
CA SER A 28 -8.79 4.20 7.62
C SER A 28 -9.48 2.87 7.30
N ALA A 29 -8.72 1.79 7.14
CA ALA A 29 -9.25 0.44 7.13
C ALA A 29 -9.82 0.09 8.51
N ASP A 30 -10.96 -0.59 8.54
CA ASP A 30 -11.58 -1.07 9.78
C ASP A 30 -10.82 -2.26 10.42
N SER A 31 -9.70 -2.67 9.82
CA SER A 31 -8.92 -3.83 10.21
C SER A 31 -7.44 -3.48 10.29
N GLU A 32 -6.71 -4.28 11.07
CA GLU A 32 -5.24 -4.23 11.22
C GLU A 32 -4.47 -4.45 9.90
N SER A 33 -5.15 -4.80 8.81
CA SER A 33 -4.58 -4.95 7.48
C SER A 33 -5.54 -4.39 6.42
N ALA A 34 -4.98 -3.96 5.29
CA ALA A 34 -5.76 -3.48 4.15
C ALA A 34 -6.77 -4.56 3.71
N PRO A 35 -8.06 -4.23 3.55
CA PRO A 35 -9.03 -5.16 2.98
C PRO A 35 -8.60 -5.59 1.57
N PRO A 36 -8.94 -6.80 1.11
CA PRO A 36 -8.57 -7.28 -0.22
C PRO A 36 -9.21 -6.47 -1.36
N THR A 37 -10.22 -5.65 -1.06
CA THR A 37 -10.86 -4.72 -2.00
C THR A 37 -10.06 -3.43 -2.23
N TRP A 38 -9.03 -3.18 -1.41
CA TRP A 38 -8.15 -2.03 -1.53
C TRP A 38 -7.00 -2.33 -2.48
N ILE A 39 -6.55 -1.31 -3.19
CA ILE A 39 -5.40 -1.43 -4.09
C ILE A 39 -4.14 -1.02 -3.33
N CYS A 40 -3.11 -1.85 -3.42
CA CYS A 40 -1.76 -1.52 -2.99
C CYS A 40 -0.94 -1.14 -4.22
N SER A 41 -0.45 0.09 -4.27
CA SER A 41 0.54 0.53 -5.26
C SER A 41 1.87 0.77 -4.58
N VAL A 42 2.96 0.70 -5.33
CA VAL A 42 4.29 1.03 -4.84
C VAL A 42 4.77 2.28 -5.57
N GLU A 43 4.83 3.39 -4.85
CA GLU A 43 5.31 4.68 -5.38
C GLU A 43 6.59 5.08 -4.64
N ASN A 44 7.65 5.39 -5.38
CA ASN A 44 8.95 5.76 -4.80
C ASN A 44 9.48 4.75 -3.76
N GLY A 45 9.18 3.45 -3.95
CA GLY A 45 9.54 2.38 -3.03
C GLY A 45 8.69 2.30 -1.76
N ARG A 46 7.61 3.09 -1.65
CA ARG A 46 6.66 3.07 -0.53
C ARG A 46 5.32 2.49 -0.96
N HIS A 47 4.74 1.63 -0.12
CA HIS A 47 3.42 1.07 -0.35
C HIS A 47 2.36 2.14 -0.04
N GLN A 48 1.58 2.49 -1.05
CA GLN A 48 0.45 3.41 -0.97
C GLN A 48 -0.83 2.59 -1.11
N TYR A 49 -1.69 2.67 -0.11
CA TYR A 49 -2.98 1.98 -0.10
C TYR A 49 -4.08 2.94 -0.54
N PHE A 50 -5.02 2.43 -1.33
CA PHE A 50 -6.18 3.18 -1.81
C PHE A 50 -7.45 2.39 -1.53
N CYS A 51 -8.44 3.06 -0.94
CA CYS A 51 -9.75 2.45 -0.70
C CYS A 51 -10.46 2.12 -2.01
N GLU A 52 -11.40 1.17 -1.96
CA GLU A 52 -12.15 0.69 -3.12
C GLU A 52 -12.75 1.83 -3.97
N GLU A 53 -13.29 2.87 -3.31
CA GLU A 53 -13.93 4.00 -3.99
C GLU A 53 -12.93 4.90 -4.71
N CYS A 54 -11.83 5.27 -4.05
CA CYS A 54 -10.75 6.05 -4.66
C CYS A 54 -10.05 5.27 -5.77
N ALA A 55 -9.80 3.97 -5.56
CA ALA A 55 -9.25 3.07 -6.56
C ALA A 55 -10.13 3.03 -7.82
N ARG A 56 -11.44 2.81 -7.67
CA ARG A 56 -12.39 2.75 -8.80
C ARG A 56 -12.53 4.10 -9.50
N THR A 57 -12.47 5.20 -8.75
CA THR A 57 -12.55 6.57 -9.31
C THR A 57 -11.29 6.93 -10.10
N HIS A 58 -10.10 6.63 -9.57
CA HIS A 58 -8.84 6.93 -10.26
C HIS A 58 -8.54 5.99 -11.43
N ILE A 59 -8.91 4.70 -11.36
CA ILE A 59 -8.80 3.80 -12.53
C ILE A 59 -9.63 4.35 -13.70
N ARG A 60 -10.86 4.81 -13.46
CA ARG A 60 -11.71 5.41 -14.50
C ARG A 60 -11.13 6.70 -15.10
N ALA A 61 -10.37 7.47 -14.32
CA ALA A 61 -9.70 8.66 -14.81
C ALA A 61 -8.53 8.33 -15.77
N ILE A 62 -7.86 7.19 -15.56
CA ILE A 62 -6.82 6.69 -16.46
C ILE A 62 -7.46 6.11 -17.74
N GLU A 63 -8.54 5.35 -17.61
CA GLU A 63 -9.26 4.76 -18.77
C GLU A 63 -9.88 5.82 -19.69
N SER A 64 -10.37 6.94 -19.14
CA SER A 64 -10.92 8.06 -19.95
C SER A 64 -9.84 8.86 -20.70
N ARG A 65 -8.57 8.69 -20.32
CA ARG A 65 -7.39 9.28 -20.98
C ARG A 65 -6.59 8.29 -21.82
N LEU A 66 -6.93 6.99 -21.78
CA LEU A 66 -6.38 6.01 -22.70
C LEU A 66 -7.13 6.21 -24.02
N ASP A 67 -6.62 7.18 -24.77
CA ASP A 67 -7.14 7.61 -26.05
C ASP A 67 -7.46 6.40 -26.92
N SER A 68 -8.58 6.52 -27.63
CA SER A 68 -9.12 5.59 -28.63
C SER A 68 -8.13 5.25 -29.77
N ALA A 69 -6.86 5.62 -29.69
CA ALA A 69 -5.81 5.44 -30.70
C ALA A 69 -5.31 3.99 -30.86
N TRP A 70 -6.08 2.98 -30.45
CA TRP A 70 -5.74 1.57 -30.71
C TRP A 70 -6.85 0.76 -31.42
N TRP A 71 -7.87 1.42 -31.99
CA TRP A 71 -8.64 0.81 -33.09
C TRP A 71 -8.08 1.20 -34.45
#